data_AF-A0A510JZ20-F1
#
_entry.id   AF-A0A510JZ20-F1
#
_cell.length_a   1.000
_cell.length_b   1.000
_cell.length_c   1.000
_cell.angle_alpha   90.00
_cell.angle_beta   90.00
_cell.angle_gamma   90.00
#
_symmetry.space_group_name_H-M   'P 1'
#
loop_
_entity.id
_entity.type
_entity.pdbx_description
1 polymer ?
#
loop_
_entity_poly.entity_id
_entity_poly.type
_entity_poly.pdbx_seq_one_letter_code
_entity_poly.pdbx_strand_id
1 'polypeptide(L)'
;MEIQDFGENTSSSYFKEWYGKIIWKGKEIRVRLTISKECDNIEIEKEKMFKIFEELYLNQDEWNEKVKDTMVKYFYDVLNDDFFDDGAFPEYPTCYDMLFEVLKDDFTKEEAEKAYKNNIFPLDKFKKYIFVESIEITSEGNFYFEVADDYTVVGDNWIWLKGNIDKGFFAASFDDLFEFVTDLELNDEFSSILREKFKIGYADASSFFVSRREGLTKLYYKKNHKLAAIGNYKAGKKEGIWEFYDEDGKLTKKVNYVNDIAEEEVVY
;
A
#
# COMPACT_ATOMS: atom_id res chain seq x y z
N MET A 1 4.59 22.31 19.18
CA MET A 1 3.68 21.16 19.01
C MET A 1 3.06 20.88 20.37
N GLU A 2 1.75 21.05 20.55
CA GLU A 2 1.09 20.59 21.77
C GLU A 2 0.84 19.09 21.63
N ILE A 3 1.86 18.31 21.92
CA ILE A 3 1.75 16.86 22.02
C ILE A 3 1.01 16.58 23.32
N GLN A 4 -0.24 16.11 23.25
CA GLN A 4 -0.93 15.62 24.45
C GLN A 4 -0.49 14.18 24.71
N ASP A 5 0.12 13.97 25.88
CA ASP A 5 0.34 12.71 26.58
C ASP A 5 0.81 11.52 25.71
N PHE A 6 2.10 11.49 25.33
CA PHE A 6 2.72 10.25 24.83
C PHE A 6 2.92 9.24 25.97
N GLY A 7 1.91 8.38 26.18
CA GLY A 7 1.93 7.32 27.18
C GLY A 7 2.68 6.08 26.67
N GLU A 8 3.54 5.48 27.50
CA GLU A 8 4.14 4.17 27.20
C GLU A 8 3.09 3.06 27.34
N ASN A 9 3.05 2.17 26.35
CA ASN A 9 2.30 0.94 26.44
C ASN A 9 3.15 -0.16 27.09
N THR A 10 2.72 -0.63 28.26
CA THR A 10 3.44 -1.64 29.05
C THR A 10 2.94 -3.07 28.83
N SER A 11 2.05 -3.31 27.86
CA SER A 11 1.37 -4.59 27.68
C SER A 11 2.18 -5.67 26.95
N SER A 12 3.28 -5.30 26.28
CA SER A 12 4.10 -6.22 25.47
C SER A 12 5.53 -6.30 25.98
N SER A 13 6.07 -7.52 26.09
CA SER A 13 7.50 -7.75 26.35
C SER A 13 8.35 -7.79 25.07
N TYR A 14 7.72 -7.84 23.90
CA TYR A 14 8.40 -8.04 22.61
C TYR A 14 8.73 -6.73 21.89
N PHE A 15 8.01 -5.66 22.20
CA PHE A 15 8.19 -4.34 21.60
C PHE A 15 7.88 -3.25 22.62
N LYS A 16 8.48 -2.07 22.42
CA LYS A 16 8.19 -0.86 23.18
C LYS A 16 7.38 0.10 22.32
N GLU A 17 6.29 0.61 22.87
CA GLU A 17 5.37 1.48 22.15
C GLU A 17 5.02 2.71 22.98
N TRP A 18 4.82 3.84 22.31
CA TRP A 18 4.24 5.04 22.90
C TRP A 18 3.13 5.57 22.00
N TYR A 19 2.04 6.03 22.62
CA TYR A 19 0.86 6.54 21.91
C TYR A 19 0.60 7.97 22.31
N GLY A 20 0.33 8.83 21.33
CA GLY A 20 -0.16 10.18 21.55
C GLY A 20 -1.22 10.57 20.52
N LYS A 21 -1.72 11.79 20.66
CA LYS A 21 -2.70 12.40 19.74
C LYS A 21 -2.21 13.75 19.25
N ILE A 22 -2.52 14.07 18.01
CA ILE A 22 -2.28 15.39 17.42
C ILE A 22 -3.43 15.83 16.54
N ILE A 23 -3.44 17.12 16.21
CA ILE A 23 -4.27 17.65 15.13
C ILE A 23 -3.46 17.62 13.82
N TRP A 24 -3.84 16.73 12.90
CA TRP A 24 -3.32 16.63 11.54
C TRP A 24 -4.36 17.14 10.56
N LYS A 25 -4.04 18.22 9.82
CA LYS A 25 -4.95 18.82 8.83
C LYS A 25 -6.36 19.13 9.37
N GLY A 26 -6.46 19.48 10.65
CA GLY A 26 -7.72 19.84 11.33
C GLY A 26 -8.49 18.66 11.94
N LYS A 27 -8.02 17.41 11.78
CA LYS A 27 -8.58 16.21 12.42
C LYS A 27 -7.66 15.72 13.53
N GLU A 28 -8.24 15.28 14.64
CA GLU A 28 -7.47 14.56 15.67
C GLU A 28 -7.11 13.16 15.15
N ILE A 29 -5.81 12.83 15.13
CA ILE A 29 -5.31 11.52 14.73
C ILE A 29 -4.43 10.92 15.83
N ARG A 30 -4.29 9.59 15.81
CA ARG A 30 -3.37 8.88 16.71
C ARG A 30 -1.96 8.86 16.12
N VAL A 31 -0.97 8.93 16.99
CA VAL A 31 0.44 8.73 16.62
C VAL A 31 1.04 7.66 17.51
N ARG A 32 1.73 6.71 16.89
CA ARG A 32 2.43 5.61 17.57
C ARG A 32 3.93 5.69 17.29
N LEU A 33 4.75 5.51 18.31
CA LEU A 33 6.19 5.25 18.15
C LEU A 33 6.46 3.81 18.58
N THR A 34 7.15 3.03 17.74
CA THR A 34 7.33 1.60 17.96
C THR A 34 8.81 1.19 17.84
N ILE A 35 9.31 0.49 18.85
CA ILE A 35 10.59 -0.22 18.83
C ILE A 35 10.29 -1.72 18.89
N SER A 36 10.49 -2.42 17.78
CA SER A 36 10.20 -3.85 17.64
C SER A 36 11.43 -4.77 17.77
N LYS A 37 12.60 -4.19 18.05
CA LYS A 37 13.88 -4.90 18.19
C LYS A 37 14.55 -4.55 19.51
N GLU A 38 15.39 -5.45 20.02
CA GLU A 38 16.26 -5.12 21.14
C GLU A 38 17.16 -3.93 20.78
N CYS A 39 17.23 -2.95 21.68
CA CYS A 39 18.09 -1.78 21.52
C CYS A 39 18.76 -1.45 22.86
N ASP A 40 20.01 -0.96 22.78
CA ASP A 40 20.81 -0.65 23.96
C ASP A 40 20.31 0.60 24.70
N ASN A 41 19.69 1.53 23.97
CA ASN A 41 19.22 2.80 24.52
C ASN A 41 17.87 3.21 23.92
N ILE A 42 16.81 2.91 24.68
CA ILE A 42 15.42 3.22 24.32
C ILE A 42 15.19 4.71 24.13
N GLU A 43 15.78 5.56 24.97
CA GLU A 43 15.53 7.01 24.93
C GLU A 43 16.12 7.63 23.66
N ILE A 44 17.31 7.18 23.24
CA ILE A 44 17.92 7.63 21.97
C ILE A 44 17.06 7.24 20.76
N GLU A 45 16.55 6.01 20.72
CA GLU A 45 15.67 5.58 19.62
C GLU A 45 14.35 6.36 19.62
N LYS A 46 13.79 6.62 20.80
CA LYS A 46 12.61 7.46 20.97
C LYS A 46 12.86 8.89 20.46
N GLU A 47 13.97 9.51 20.81
CA GLU A 47 14.37 10.84 20.30
C GLU A 47 14.51 10.88 18.77
N LYS A 48 15.09 9.83 18.16
CA LYS A 48 15.19 9.72 16.69
C LYS A 48 13.81 9.68 16.03
N MET A 49 12.91 8.86 16.56
CA MET A 49 11.54 8.77 16.03
C MET A 49 10.78 10.09 16.21
N PHE A 50 10.98 10.81 17.32
CA PHE A 50 10.40 12.15 17.51
C PHE A 50 10.90 13.17 16.48
N LYS A 51 12.16 13.11 16.07
CA LYS A 51 12.67 14.00 15.00
C LYS A 51 11.98 13.73 13.66
N ILE A 52 11.80 12.46 13.30
CA ILE A 52 11.03 12.06 12.10
C ILE A 52 9.61 12.59 12.22
N PHE A 53 8.98 12.40 13.39
CA PHE A 53 7.63 12.89 13.64
C PHE A 53 7.51 14.40 13.48
N GLU A 54 8.39 15.17 14.11
CA GLU A 54 8.40 16.64 13.99
C GLU A 54 8.55 17.07 12.54
N GLU A 55 9.41 16.42 11.77
CA GLU A 55 9.58 16.71 10.35
C GLU A 55 8.31 16.43 9.54
N LEU A 56 7.65 15.28 9.76
CA LEU A 56 6.36 14.97 9.15
C LEU A 56 5.31 16.03 9.51
N TYR A 57 5.24 16.42 10.78
CA TYR A 57 4.24 17.35 11.31
C TYR A 57 4.42 18.79 10.80
N LEU A 58 5.66 19.28 10.78
CA LEU A 58 5.99 20.61 10.27
C LEU A 58 5.72 20.72 8.77
N ASN A 59 5.83 19.62 8.04
CA ASN A 59 5.57 19.53 6.61
C ASN A 59 4.26 18.78 6.28
N GLN A 60 3.28 18.83 7.20
CA GLN A 60 2.05 18.02 7.07
C GLN A 60 1.25 18.31 5.80
N ASP A 61 1.33 19.53 5.25
CA ASP A 61 0.66 19.87 3.99
C ASP A 61 1.23 19.06 2.82
N GLU A 62 2.55 19.01 2.72
CA GLU A 62 3.26 18.24 1.69
C GLU A 62 3.03 16.74 1.86
N TRP A 63 3.17 16.23 3.09
CA TRP A 63 2.99 14.80 3.36
C TRP A 63 1.55 14.35 3.16
N ASN A 64 0.57 15.19 3.52
CA ASN A 64 -0.83 14.88 3.28
C ASN A 64 -1.15 14.84 1.77
N GLU A 65 -0.59 15.72 0.96
CA GLU A 65 -0.73 15.63 -0.50
C GLU A 65 -0.05 14.37 -1.05
N LYS A 66 1.16 14.01 -0.56
CA LYS A 66 1.83 12.76 -0.94
C LYS A 66 1.03 11.52 -0.58
N VAL A 67 0.38 11.48 0.59
CA VAL A 67 -0.53 10.39 0.99
C VAL A 67 -1.65 10.26 -0.03
N LYS A 68 -2.32 11.37 -0.31
CA LYS A 68 -3.45 11.42 -1.24
C LYS A 68 -3.08 10.99 -2.65
N ASP A 69 -1.95 11.46 -3.17
CA ASP A 69 -1.43 11.06 -4.48
C ASP A 69 -1.04 9.58 -4.52
N THR A 70 -0.42 9.08 -3.46
CA THR A 70 -0.03 7.67 -3.35
C THR A 70 -1.23 6.76 -3.30
N MET A 71 -2.28 7.13 -2.55
CA MET A 71 -3.54 6.40 -2.51
C MET A 71 -4.22 6.39 -3.87
N VAL A 72 -4.39 7.56 -4.50
CA VAL A 72 -4.97 7.68 -5.84
C VAL A 72 -4.25 6.75 -6.83
N LYS A 73 -2.92 6.76 -6.80
CA LYS A 73 -2.10 5.87 -7.61
C LYS A 73 -2.34 4.41 -7.26
N TYR A 74 -2.35 4.05 -5.97
CA TYR A 74 -2.62 2.69 -5.52
C TYR A 74 -4.00 2.19 -5.98
N PHE A 75 -5.06 2.98 -5.83
CA PHE A 75 -6.38 2.62 -6.35
C PHE A 75 -6.38 2.42 -7.86
N TYR A 76 -5.79 3.36 -8.60
CA TYR A 76 -5.76 3.26 -10.07
C TYR A 76 -4.96 2.03 -10.53
N ASP A 77 -3.76 1.85 -9.97
CA ASP A 77 -2.82 0.82 -10.38
C ASP A 77 -3.19 -0.57 -9.85
N VAL A 78 -3.85 -0.67 -8.69
CA VAL A 78 -4.13 -1.94 -8.01
C VAL A 78 -5.60 -2.30 -8.07
N LEU A 79 -6.49 -1.37 -7.68
CA LEU A 79 -7.89 -1.68 -7.42
C LEU A 79 -8.84 -1.35 -8.59
N ASN A 80 -8.45 -0.57 -9.59
CA ASN A 80 -9.37 -0.08 -10.63
C ASN A 80 -10.08 -1.18 -11.43
N ASP A 81 -9.43 -2.33 -11.66
CA ASP A 81 -10.03 -3.43 -12.41
C ASP A 81 -11.00 -4.25 -11.54
N ASP A 82 -10.71 -4.39 -10.25
CA ASP A 82 -11.52 -5.13 -9.29
C ASP A 82 -12.67 -4.27 -8.73
N PHE A 83 -12.48 -2.94 -8.67
CA PHE A 83 -13.44 -2.01 -8.08
C PHE A 83 -14.75 -1.93 -8.86
N PHE A 84 -14.69 -2.02 -10.19
CA PHE A 84 -15.89 -2.09 -11.06
C PHE A 84 -16.33 -3.53 -11.35
N ASP A 85 -15.65 -4.54 -10.79
CA ASP A 85 -16.10 -5.92 -10.86
C ASP A 85 -17.16 -6.15 -9.78
N ASP A 86 -18.42 -5.81 -10.09
CA ASP A 86 -19.61 -5.99 -9.24
C ASP A 86 -19.96 -7.51 -9.01
N GLY A 87 -18.95 -8.38 -8.90
CA GLY A 87 -19.06 -9.82 -8.89
C GLY A 87 -20.08 -10.39 -7.89
N ALA A 88 -21.02 -11.18 -8.42
CA ALA A 88 -21.88 -12.21 -7.81
C ALA A 88 -22.74 -11.91 -6.57
N PHE A 89 -22.79 -10.68 -6.06
CA PHE A 89 -23.63 -10.34 -4.89
C PHE A 89 -24.73 -9.30 -5.24
N PRO A 90 -25.81 -9.71 -5.95
CA PRO A 90 -26.88 -8.82 -6.43
C PRO A 90 -27.74 -8.18 -5.33
N GLU A 91 -27.47 -8.51 -4.06
CA GLU A 91 -28.18 -8.04 -2.88
C GLU A 91 -27.54 -6.81 -2.22
N TYR A 92 -26.30 -6.46 -2.62
CA TYR A 92 -25.63 -5.24 -2.18
C TYR A 92 -25.76 -4.15 -3.25
N PRO A 93 -25.82 -2.86 -2.84
CA PRO A 93 -25.64 -1.76 -3.78
C PRO A 93 -24.35 -2.00 -4.57
N THR A 94 -24.41 -1.81 -5.88
CA THR A 94 -23.22 -1.90 -6.74
C THR A 94 -22.14 -0.94 -6.23
N CYS A 95 -20.87 -1.17 -6.55
CA CYS A 95 -19.82 -0.19 -6.29
C CYS A 95 -20.19 1.19 -6.89
N TYR A 96 -20.98 1.17 -7.97
CA TYR A 96 -21.61 2.34 -8.57
C TYR A 96 -22.65 3.04 -7.68
N ASP A 97 -23.56 2.31 -7.03
CA ASP A 97 -24.57 2.91 -6.14
C ASP A 97 -23.92 3.57 -4.91
N MET A 98 -22.86 2.95 -4.38
CA MET A 98 -22.07 3.52 -3.27
C MET A 98 -21.31 4.78 -3.70
N LEU A 99 -20.64 4.75 -4.86
CA LEU A 99 -20.01 5.92 -5.45
C LEU A 99 -21.01 7.05 -5.68
N PHE A 100 -22.18 6.75 -6.24
CA PHE A 100 -23.19 7.76 -6.52
C PHE A 100 -23.73 8.42 -5.25
N GLU A 101 -23.99 7.64 -4.19
CA GLU A 101 -24.48 8.17 -2.92
C GLU A 101 -23.45 9.02 -2.18
N VAL A 102 -22.16 8.65 -2.23
CA VAL A 102 -21.10 9.42 -1.56
C VAL A 102 -20.71 10.66 -2.37
N LEU A 103 -20.61 10.50 -3.68
CA LEU A 103 -20.12 11.57 -4.54
C LEU A 103 -21.22 12.56 -4.93
N LYS A 104 -22.50 12.33 -4.62
CA LYS A 104 -23.63 13.18 -5.06
C LYS A 104 -23.47 14.69 -4.84
N ASP A 105 -22.71 15.09 -3.82
CA ASP A 105 -22.46 16.50 -3.51
C ASP A 105 -21.31 17.10 -4.36
N ASP A 106 -20.41 16.27 -4.87
CA ASP A 106 -19.24 16.64 -5.69
C ASP A 106 -19.34 16.14 -7.16
N PHE A 107 -20.39 15.39 -7.50
CA PHE A 107 -20.64 14.78 -8.81
C PHE A 107 -22.01 15.13 -9.36
N THR A 108 -22.02 15.58 -10.61
CA THR A 108 -23.24 15.52 -11.40
C THR A 108 -23.53 14.07 -11.78
N LYS A 109 -24.82 13.75 -11.92
CA LYS A 109 -25.28 12.42 -12.36
C LYS A 109 -24.64 12.01 -13.70
N GLU A 110 -24.46 12.96 -14.61
CA GLU A 110 -23.86 12.71 -15.93
C GLU A 110 -22.37 12.33 -15.84
N GLU A 111 -21.60 12.97 -14.95
CA GLU A 111 -20.20 12.62 -14.71
C GLU A 111 -20.07 11.21 -14.08
N ALA A 112 -20.96 10.85 -13.16
CA ALA A 112 -20.96 9.54 -12.52
C ALA A 112 -21.31 8.42 -13.53
N GLU A 113 -22.34 8.64 -14.35
CA GLU A 113 -22.71 7.71 -15.43
C GLU A 113 -21.58 7.54 -16.46
N LYS A 114 -20.83 8.61 -16.76
CA LYS A 114 -19.70 8.57 -17.69
C LYS A 114 -18.48 7.87 -17.09
N ALA A 115 -18.18 8.11 -15.81
CA ALA A 115 -17.12 7.40 -15.08
C ALA A 115 -17.38 5.89 -15.11
N TYR A 116 -18.61 5.48 -14.78
CA TYR A 116 -19.05 4.09 -14.79
C TYR A 116 -18.98 3.44 -16.17
N LYS A 117 -19.63 4.04 -17.20
CA LYS A 117 -19.68 3.45 -18.55
C LYS A 117 -18.31 3.23 -19.19
N ASN A 118 -17.31 3.97 -18.74
CA ASN A 118 -15.96 3.89 -19.29
C ASN A 118 -14.96 3.21 -18.35
N ASN A 119 -15.39 2.72 -17.17
CA ASN A 119 -14.52 2.21 -16.11
C ASN A 119 -13.39 3.18 -15.75
N ILE A 120 -13.71 4.47 -15.67
CA ILE A 120 -12.77 5.54 -15.33
C ILE A 120 -13.09 6.02 -13.93
N PHE A 121 -12.20 5.70 -12.98
CA PHE A 121 -12.32 6.18 -11.62
C PHE A 121 -11.93 7.67 -11.52
N PRO A 122 -12.74 8.53 -10.88
CA PRO A 122 -12.50 9.97 -10.86
C PRO A 122 -11.54 10.40 -9.75
N LEU A 123 -10.25 10.13 -9.99
CA LEU A 123 -9.18 10.26 -9.02
C LEU A 123 -9.12 11.62 -8.30
N ASP A 124 -9.26 12.75 -9.02
CA ASP A 124 -9.19 14.09 -8.43
C ASP A 124 -10.30 14.36 -7.40
N LYS A 125 -11.48 13.81 -7.63
CA LYS A 125 -12.63 13.97 -6.72
C LYS A 125 -12.52 13.00 -5.56
N PHE A 126 -12.10 11.76 -5.82
CA PHE A 126 -11.79 10.80 -4.76
C PHE A 126 -10.73 11.30 -3.77
N LYS A 127 -9.70 11.99 -4.28
CA LYS A 127 -8.63 12.61 -3.48
C LYS A 127 -9.14 13.50 -2.33
N LYS A 128 -10.37 14.01 -2.41
CA LYS A 128 -11.02 14.81 -1.36
C LYS A 128 -11.45 13.99 -0.15
N TYR A 129 -11.81 12.72 -0.35
CA TYR A 129 -12.37 11.83 0.66
C TYR A 129 -11.29 11.04 1.41
N ILE A 130 -10.05 11.09 0.94
CA ILE A 130 -8.91 10.43 1.58
C ILE A 130 -8.41 11.26 2.75
N PHE A 131 -8.29 10.64 3.91
CA PHE A 131 -7.72 11.27 5.10
C PHE A 131 -6.81 10.32 5.89
N VAL A 132 -5.87 10.91 6.62
CA VAL A 132 -4.99 10.18 7.54
C VAL A 132 -5.77 9.87 8.82
N GLU A 133 -5.76 8.61 9.23
CA GLU A 133 -6.40 8.09 10.44
C GLU A 133 -5.38 8.04 11.59
N SER A 134 -4.17 7.56 11.29
CA SER A 134 -3.06 7.49 12.24
C SER A 134 -1.69 7.53 11.55
N ILE A 135 -0.65 7.81 12.34
CA ILE A 135 0.74 7.74 11.90
C ILE A 135 1.51 6.85 12.88
N GLU A 136 2.25 5.89 12.36
CA GLU A 136 3.24 5.12 13.12
C GLU A 136 4.66 5.45 12.66
N ILE A 137 5.60 5.50 13.60
CA ILE A 137 7.02 5.70 13.32
C ILE A 137 7.80 4.61 14.05
N THR A 138 8.73 3.98 13.35
CA THR A 138 9.54 2.89 13.91
C THR A 138 10.98 3.31 14.11
N SER A 139 11.67 2.63 15.03
CA SER A 139 13.11 2.88 15.30
C SER A 139 14.03 2.60 14.11
N GLU A 140 13.53 1.92 13.08
CA GLU A 140 14.25 1.69 11.82
C GLU A 140 14.27 2.93 10.91
N GLY A 141 13.59 4.01 11.32
CA GLY A 141 13.48 5.25 10.56
C GLY A 141 12.35 5.22 9.52
N ASN A 142 11.47 4.23 9.57
CA ASN A 142 10.30 4.17 8.70
C ASN A 142 9.10 4.82 9.38
N PHE A 143 8.18 5.34 8.58
CA PHE A 143 6.85 5.74 9.03
C PHE A 143 5.77 5.00 8.24
N TYR A 144 4.60 4.92 8.83
CA TYR A 144 3.40 4.34 8.24
C TYR A 144 2.25 5.32 8.43
N PHE A 145 1.53 5.59 7.36
CA PHE A 145 0.27 6.34 7.42
C PHE A 145 -0.86 5.35 7.27
N GLU A 146 -1.70 5.24 8.30
CA GLU A 146 -2.99 4.59 8.17
C GLU A 146 -3.93 5.57 7.47
N VAL A 147 -4.47 5.14 6.34
CA VAL A 147 -5.28 5.96 5.46
C VAL A 147 -6.66 5.32 5.35
N ALA A 148 -7.66 6.17 5.54
CA ALA A 148 -9.06 5.81 5.43
C ALA A 148 -9.76 6.76 4.45
N ASP A 149 -10.94 6.35 4.03
CA ASP A 149 -11.91 7.21 3.36
C ASP A 149 -13.23 7.22 4.13
N ASP A 150 -14.20 8.00 3.64
CA ASP A 150 -15.55 8.05 4.22
C ASP A 150 -16.39 6.82 3.79
N TYR A 151 -15.82 5.62 4.00
CA TYR A 151 -16.39 4.32 3.68
C TYR A 151 -16.81 4.15 2.21
N THR A 152 -16.10 4.83 1.34
CA THR A 152 -16.52 5.07 -0.05
C THR A 152 -15.96 4.03 -0.99
N VAL A 153 -14.66 3.74 -0.85
CA VAL A 153 -13.87 2.95 -1.80
C VAL A 153 -13.12 1.85 -1.07
N VAL A 154 -12.59 2.14 0.13
CA VAL A 154 -11.98 1.10 0.97
C VAL A 154 -12.98 0.33 1.82
N GLY A 155 -14.24 0.76 1.98
CA GLY A 155 -15.30 -0.07 2.59
C GLY A 155 -14.90 -0.76 3.91
N ASP A 156 -14.65 0.03 4.96
CA ASP A 156 -14.15 -0.38 6.29
C ASP A 156 -12.70 -0.91 6.32
N ASN A 157 -11.98 -0.94 5.20
CA ASN A 157 -10.62 -1.45 5.20
C ASN A 157 -9.56 -0.37 5.47
N TRP A 158 -8.51 -0.76 6.19
CA TRP A 158 -7.37 0.11 6.50
C TRP A 158 -6.25 -0.08 5.49
N ILE A 159 -5.81 1.02 4.87
CA ILE A 159 -4.64 1.01 4.00
C ILE A 159 -3.47 1.64 4.73
N TRP A 160 -2.33 0.96 4.74
CA TRP A 160 -1.10 1.43 5.36
C TRP A 160 -0.08 1.83 4.31
N LEU A 161 0.30 3.10 4.27
CA LEU A 161 1.36 3.61 3.40
C LEU A 161 2.69 3.68 4.16
N LYS A 162 3.65 2.84 3.76
CA LYS A 162 5.00 2.83 4.34
C LYS A 162 5.93 3.78 3.58
N GLY A 163 6.69 4.56 4.34
CA GLY A 163 7.71 5.44 3.78
C GLY A 163 8.87 5.71 4.72
N ASN A 164 9.79 6.54 4.24
CA ASN A 164 10.89 7.12 4.99
C ASN A 164 11.10 8.55 4.45
N ILE A 165 11.59 9.46 5.31
CA ILE A 165 11.84 10.86 4.97
C ILE A 165 12.66 11.00 3.68
N ASP A 166 13.72 10.19 3.53
CA ASP A 166 14.65 10.30 2.39
C ASP A 166 14.06 9.78 1.08
N LYS A 167 13.16 8.79 1.15
CA LYS A 167 12.67 8.03 -0.01
C LYS A 167 11.24 8.36 -0.41
N GLY A 168 10.48 9.03 0.45
CA GLY A 168 9.03 9.13 0.32
C GLY A 168 8.33 7.79 0.59
N PHE A 169 7.12 7.64 0.05
CA PHE A 169 6.36 6.39 0.12
C PHE A 169 6.94 5.35 -0.85
N PHE A 170 7.11 4.13 -0.36
CA PHE A 170 7.64 3.02 -1.15
C PHE A 170 6.84 1.71 -1.00
N ALA A 171 5.88 1.65 -0.07
CA ALA A 171 4.93 0.54 0.02
C ALA A 171 3.52 1.01 0.39
N ALA A 172 2.53 0.20 0.03
CA ALA A 172 1.15 0.27 0.52
C ALA A 172 0.68 -1.16 0.84
N SER A 173 -0.16 -1.35 1.86
CA SER A 173 -0.82 -2.63 2.16
C SER A 173 -2.28 -2.44 2.53
N PHE A 174 -3.09 -3.45 2.24
CA PHE A 174 -4.42 -3.61 2.80
C PHE A 174 -4.31 -4.43 4.09
N ASP A 175 -4.83 -3.91 5.19
CA ASP A 175 -4.78 -4.51 6.53
C ASP A 175 -3.35 -4.62 7.14
N ASP A 176 -3.27 -4.72 8.48
CA ASP A 176 -2.02 -4.93 9.25
C ASP A 176 -1.31 -6.25 8.87
N LEU A 177 -2.01 -7.11 8.16
CA LEU A 177 -1.56 -8.39 7.68
C LEU A 177 -1.87 -8.54 6.18
N PHE A 178 -0.79 -8.64 5.40
CA PHE A 178 -0.78 -9.14 4.01
C PHE A 178 -1.14 -8.16 2.90
N GLU A 179 -0.27 -7.19 2.67
CA GLU A 179 0.25 -6.92 1.32
C GLU A 179 1.51 -6.05 1.40
N PHE A 180 2.66 -6.66 1.66
CA PHE A 180 3.91 -5.90 1.53
C PHE A 180 4.14 -5.58 0.04
N VAL A 181 3.89 -4.34 -0.37
CA VAL A 181 4.66 -3.75 -1.49
C VAL A 181 6.04 -3.36 -0.97
N THR A 182 6.80 -4.27 -0.33
CA THR A 182 8.20 -3.98 0.06
C THR A 182 9.18 -4.69 -0.86
N ASP A 183 9.73 -3.87 -1.75
CA ASP A 183 11.15 -3.63 -2.04
C ASP A 183 12.15 -4.80 -2.28
N LEU A 184 12.93 -4.56 -3.36
CA LEU A 184 14.33 -4.93 -3.61
C LEU A 184 14.70 -6.40 -3.83
N GLU A 185 14.84 -6.78 -5.12
CA GLU A 185 16.06 -7.46 -5.60
C GLU A 185 16.22 -7.59 -7.14
N LEU A 186 15.48 -6.85 -7.96
CA LEU A 186 15.70 -6.87 -9.42
C LEU A 186 15.74 -5.44 -9.95
N ASN A 187 16.81 -4.71 -9.62
CA ASN A 187 17.28 -3.49 -10.28
C ASN A 187 16.42 -2.23 -10.05
N ASP A 188 17.08 -1.07 -10.04
CA ASP A 188 16.50 0.27 -9.80
C ASP A 188 15.44 0.73 -10.83
N GLU A 189 15.07 -0.12 -11.79
CA GLU A 189 14.29 0.21 -12.99
C GLU A 189 12.81 -0.21 -12.93
N PHE A 190 12.46 -1.19 -12.08
CA PHE A 190 11.13 -1.78 -12.04
C PHE A 190 10.33 -1.36 -10.79
N SER A 191 9.07 -0.96 -10.99
CA SER A 191 8.09 -0.75 -9.91
C SER A 191 7.35 -2.06 -9.67
N SER A 192 7.43 -2.58 -8.45
CA SER A 192 6.71 -3.79 -8.02
C SER A 192 5.24 -3.49 -7.73
N ILE A 193 4.46 -3.19 -8.77
CA ILE A 193 3.00 -3.35 -8.68
C ILE A 193 2.72 -4.83 -8.92
N LEU A 194 2.53 -5.57 -7.82
CA LEU A 194 2.32 -7.01 -7.82
C LEU A 194 0.88 -7.29 -8.24
N ARG A 195 0.61 -7.31 -9.56
CA ARG A 195 -0.75 -7.51 -10.09
C ARG A 195 -1.00 -8.98 -10.47
N GLU A 196 -2.10 -9.48 -9.89
CA GLU A 196 -2.96 -10.63 -10.22
C GLU A 196 -2.68 -12.04 -9.66
N LYS A 197 -3.59 -12.41 -8.74
CA LYS A 197 -4.04 -13.74 -8.28
C LYS A 197 -3.14 -14.49 -7.31
N PHE A 198 -2.98 -13.91 -6.12
CA PHE A 198 -2.96 -14.77 -4.94
C PHE A 198 -4.33 -15.45 -4.81
N LYS A 199 -4.37 -16.77 -5.01
CA LYS A 199 -5.28 -17.56 -4.18
C LYS A 199 -4.68 -17.53 -2.80
N ILE A 200 -5.08 -16.56 -1.98
CA ILE A 200 -4.88 -16.66 -0.53
C ILE A 200 -5.73 -17.85 -0.10
N GLY A 201 -5.13 -19.03 -0.03
CA GLY A 201 -5.70 -20.10 0.76
C GLY A 201 -5.81 -19.54 2.17
N TYR A 202 -7.02 -19.40 2.68
CA TYR A 202 -7.35 -19.03 4.07
C TYR A 202 -6.19 -19.44 4.99
N ALA A 203 -5.34 -18.48 5.35
CA ALA A 203 -4.29 -18.72 6.31
C ALA A 203 -4.98 -18.68 7.67
N ASP A 204 -5.16 -19.86 8.26
CA ASP A 204 -5.56 -20.00 9.65
C ASP A 204 -4.62 -19.13 10.50
N ALA A 205 -5.22 -18.27 11.33
CA ALA A 205 -4.58 -17.31 12.23
C ALA A 205 -3.63 -17.96 13.26
N SER A 206 -3.43 -19.28 13.19
CA SER A 206 -2.50 -20.06 14.01
C SER A 206 -1.06 -20.10 13.46
N SER A 207 -0.80 -19.64 12.23
CA SER A 207 0.53 -19.71 11.59
C SER A 207 1.21 -18.35 11.48
N PHE A 208 1.57 -17.77 12.63
CA PHE A 208 2.56 -16.70 12.70
C PHE A 208 3.87 -17.17 12.03
N PHE A 209 4.39 -16.36 11.11
CA PHE A 209 5.65 -16.52 10.37
C PHE A 209 5.65 -17.55 9.22
N VAL A 210 5.36 -17.07 8.00
CA VAL A 210 6.25 -17.05 6.81
C VAL A 210 5.35 -16.69 5.60
N SER A 211 5.37 -15.43 5.17
CA SER A 211 4.74 -15.02 3.91
C SER A 211 5.50 -15.67 2.74
N ARG A 212 4.87 -16.62 2.05
CA ARG A 212 5.44 -17.20 0.83
C ARG A 212 4.68 -16.65 -0.37
N ARG A 213 5.36 -15.90 -1.25
CA ARG A 213 4.79 -15.48 -2.55
C ARG A 213 4.29 -16.74 -3.29
N GLU A 214 3.08 -16.71 -3.80
CA GLU A 214 2.42 -17.86 -4.45
C GLU A 214 1.54 -17.36 -5.60
N GLY A 215 1.61 -18.03 -6.75
CA GLY A 215 0.77 -17.74 -7.90
C GLY A 215 1.40 -16.80 -8.92
N LEU A 216 0.57 -16.35 -9.87
CA LEU A 216 0.98 -15.50 -10.98
C LEU A 216 1.41 -14.13 -10.45
N THR A 217 2.42 -13.54 -11.10
CA THR A 217 2.99 -12.26 -10.73
C THR A 217 3.35 -11.49 -11.97
N LYS A 218 2.91 -10.24 -12.04
CA LYS A 218 3.30 -9.27 -13.05
C LYS A 218 4.16 -8.18 -12.41
N LEU A 219 5.20 -7.74 -13.11
CA LEU A 219 6.09 -6.62 -12.76
C LEU A 219 5.97 -5.53 -13.82
N TYR A 220 6.13 -4.26 -13.45
CA TYR A 220 5.96 -3.12 -14.37
C TYR A 220 7.13 -2.14 -14.28
N TYR A 221 7.40 -1.41 -15.35
CA TYR A 221 8.40 -0.34 -15.37
C TYR A 221 7.93 0.87 -14.57
N LYS A 222 8.78 1.40 -13.69
CA LYS A 222 8.43 2.53 -12.81
C LYS A 222 8.08 3.80 -13.57
N LYS A 223 8.76 4.03 -14.70
CA LYS A 223 8.71 5.28 -15.46
C LYS A 223 7.46 5.40 -16.34
N ASN A 224 6.95 4.29 -16.87
CA ASN A 224 5.89 4.31 -17.88
C ASN A 224 4.77 3.28 -17.64
N HIS A 225 4.84 2.52 -16.54
CA HIS A 225 3.84 1.55 -16.12
C HIS A 225 3.57 0.41 -17.12
N LYS A 226 4.46 0.18 -18.09
CA LYS A 226 4.36 -0.96 -19.01
C LYS A 226 4.80 -2.25 -18.35
N LEU A 227 4.25 -3.37 -18.81
CA LEU A 227 4.62 -4.71 -18.34
C LEU A 227 6.12 -4.93 -18.57
N ALA A 228 6.81 -5.29 -17.50
CA ALA A 228 8.23 -5.57 -17.47
C ALA A 228 8.52 -7.07 -17.35
N ALA A 229 7.73 -7.79 -16.56
CA ALA A 229 7.86 -9.23 -16.48
C ALA A 229 6.55 -9.89 -16.04
N ILE A 230 6.40 -11.18 -16.34
CA ILE A 230 5.30 -12.00 -15.86
C ILE A 230 5.78 -13.43 -15.62
N GLY A 231 5.37 -14.06 -14.52
CA GLY A 231 5.70 -15.44 -14.20
C GLY A 231 5.02 -15.89 -12.91
N ASN A 232 5.34 -17.10 -12.41
CA ASN A 232 4.76 -17.60 -11.16
C ASN A 232 5.79 -17.65 -10.04
N TYR A 233 5.30 -17.47 -8.81
CA TYR A 233 5.98 -17.83 -7.58
C TYR A 233 5.35 -19.09 -6.97
N LYS A 234 6.17 -19.92 -6.35
CA LYS A 234 5.75 -21.06 -5.53
C LYS A 234 6.60 -21.07 -4.27
N ALA A 235 5.95 -21.07 -3.10
CA ALA A 235 6.61 -21.06 -1.80
C ALA A 235 7.66 -19.92 -1.64
N GLY A 236 7.43 -18.76 -2.26
CA GLY A 236 8.32 -17.60 -2.22
C GLY A 236 9.38 -17.55 -3.33
N LYS A 237 9.46 -18.55 -4.20
CA LYS A 237 10.51 -18.69 -5.23
C LYS A 237 9.92 -18.68 -6.64
N LYS A 238 10.64 -18.13 -7.63
CA LYS A 238 10.23 -18.18 -9.04
C LYS A 238 10.13 -19.64 -9.49
N GLU A 239 9.02 -19.94 -10.14
CA GLU A 239 8.69 -21.27 -10.64
C GLU A 239 8.06 -21.16 -12.03
N GLY A 240 8.48 -22.03 -12.94
CA GLY A 240 8.02 -22.08 -14.33
C GLY A 240 8.56 -20.95 -15.20
N ILE A 241 7.87 -20.73 -16.31
CA ILE A 241 8.29 -19.77 -17.33
C ILE A 241 8.03 -18.33 -16.85
N TRP A 242 9.09 -17.54 -16.88
CA TRP A 242 9.08 -16.09 -16.69
C TRP A 242 9.36 -15.41 -18.02
N GLU A 243 8.52 -14.45 -18.38
CA GLU A 243 8.69 -13.62 -19.58
C GLU A 243 9.11 -12.21 -19.16
N PHE A 244 10.01 -11.59 -19.90
CA PHE A 244 10.54 -10.26 -19.64
C PHE A 244 10.41 -9.37 -20.87
N TYR A 245 10.11 -8.10 -20.66
CA TYR A 245 9.78 -7.12 -21.68
C TYR A 245 10.64 -5.87 -21.49
N ASP A 246 10.89 -5.11 -22.55
CA ASP A 246 11.57 -3.80 -22.50
C ASP A 246 10.61 -2.63 -22.18
N GLU A 247 11.14 -1.42 -21.98
CA GLU A 247 10.33 -0.21 -21.74
C GLU A 247 9.33 0.08 -22.86
N ASP A 248 9.50 -0.48 -24.06
CA ASP A 248 8.57 -0.32 -25.16
C ASP A 248 7.45 -1.37 -25.16
N GLY A 249 7.58 -2.42 -24.34
CA GLY A 249 6.64 -3.53 -24.21
C GLY A 249 6.99 -4.73 -25.12
N LYS A 250 8.19 -4.74 -25.71
CA LYS A 250 8.65 -5.84 -26.54
C LYS A 250 9.28 -6.93 -25.67
N LEU A 251 8.89 -8.18 -25.90
CA LEU A 251 9.49 -9.34 -25.24
C LEU A 251 11.00 -9.39 -25.52
N THR A 252 11.81 -9.39 -24.46
CA THR A 252 13.28 -9.44 -24.53
C THR A 252 13.80 -10.83 -24.23
N LYS A 253 13.19 -11.54 -23.27
CA LYS A 253 13.60 -12.92 -22.94
C LYS A 253 12.50 -13.72 -22.24
N LYS A 254 12.65 -15.04 -22.29
CA LYS A 254 11.93 -15.99 -21.45
C LYS A 254 12.93 -16.84 -20.68
N VAL A 255 12.67 -17.09 -19.40
CA VAL A 255 13.51 -17.91 -18.53
C VAL A 255 12.64 -18.92 -17.80
N ASN A 256 12.97 -20.21 -17.86
CA ASN A 256 12.33 -21.23 -17.03
C ASN A 256 13.06 -21.31 -15.68
N TYR A 257 12.31 -21.12 -14.59
CA TYR A 257 12.83 -21.21 -13.23
C TYR A 257 12.29 -22.44 -12.49
N VAL A 258 13.16 -23.08 -11.71
CA VAL A 258 12.77 -24.11 -10.73
C VAL A 258 13.34 -23.69 -9.38
N ASN A 259 12.48 -23.27 -8.46
CA ASN A 259 12.88 -22.74 -7.15
C ASN A 259 13.98 -21.64 -7.22
N ASP A 260 13.76 -20.61 -8.04
CA ASP A 260 14.69 -19.51 -8.37
C ASP A 260 15.91 -19.88 -9.23
N ILE A 261 16.13 -21.16 -9.53
CA ILE A 261 17.23 -21.59 -10.38
C ILE A 261 16.79 -21.49 -11.85
N ALA A 262 17.47 -20.66 -12.64
CA ALA A 262 17.24 -20.57 -14.07
C ALA A 262 17.80 -21.84 -14.76
N GLU A 263 16.94 -22.58 -15.44
CA GLU A 263 17.32 -23.80 -16.17
C GLU A 263 17.49 -23.55 -17.67
N GLU A 264 16.60 -22.75 -18.26
CA GLU A 264 16.61 -22.44 -19.69
C GLU A 264 16.31 -20.96 -19.92
N GLU A 265 17.07 -20.32 -20.82
CA GLU A 265 16.87 -18.92 -21.21
C GLU A 265 16.81 -18.79 -22.73
N VAL A 266 15.80 -18.08 -23.23
CA VAL A 266 15.61 -17.74 -24.64
C VAL A 266 15.54 -16.22 -24.76
N VAL A 267 16.42 -15.63 -25.56
CA VAL A 267 16.52 -14.19 -25.81
C VAL A 267 15.97 -13.86 -27.20
N TYR A 268 15.25 -12.73 -27.34
CA TYR A 268 14.52 -12.30 -28.54
C TYR A 268 15.02 -10.98 -29.14
#